data_AF-A0A164GE24-F1
#
_entry.id   AF-A0A164GE24-F1
#
_cell.length_a   1.000
_cell.length_b   1.000
_cell.length_c   1.000
_cell.angle_alpha   90.00
_cell.angle_beta   90.00
_cell.angle_gamma   90.00
#
_symmetry.space_group_name_H-M   'P 1'
#
loop_
_entity.id
_entity.type
_entity.pdbx_description
1 polymer ?
#
loop_
_entity_poly.entity_id
_entity_poly.type
_entity_poly.pdbx_seq_one_letter_code
_entity_poly.pdbx_strand_id
1 'polypeptide(L)' 'MFSSQPTEQRPDIKNYYPRHVEIHVLMRNLRNYGLFRDEHQDFKEEITRLRELRGKGKPKKGEGKRSKK' A
#
# COMPACT_ATOMS: atom_id res chain seq x y z
N MET A 1 -40.69 9.18 -5.02
CA MET A 1 -39.34 8.72 -4.59
C MET A 1 -38.88 7.44 -5.28
N PHE A 2 -39.74 6.48 -5.63
CA PHE A 2 -39.34 5.19 -6.24
C PHE A 2 -39.21 5.16 -7.78
N SER A 3 -39.31 6.31 -8.45
CA SER A 3 -39.27 6.40 -9.91
C SER A 3 -37.86 6.45 -10.51
N SER A 4 -36.84 6.75 -9.70
CA SER A 4 -35.45 6.77 -10.12
C SER A 4 -34.59 5.97 -9.14
N GLN A 5 -33.41 5.53 -9.60
CA GLN A 5 -32.48 4.82 -8.74
C GLN A 5 -32.02 5.72 -7.57
N PRO A 6 -31.96 5.16 -6.34
CA PRO A 6 -31.37 5.84 -5.20
C PRO A 6 -29.95 6.32 -5.53
N THR A 7 -29.64 7.53 -5.08
CA THR A 7 -28.37 8.21 -5.38
C THR A 7 -27.15 7.35 -5.06
N GLU A 8 -27.18 6.63 -3.93
CA GLU A 8 -26.09 5.74 -3.49
C GLU A 8 -25.83 4.53 -4.41
N GLN A 9 -26.86 4.09 -5.14
CA GLN A 9 -26.74 2.93 -6.03
C GLN A 9 -26.27 3.31 -7.43
N ARG A 10 -26.24 4.61 -7.75
CA ARG A 10 -25.78 5.10 -9.05
C ARG A 10 -24.32 4.69 -9.24
N PRO A 11 -23.94 4.17 -10.42
CA PRO A 11 -22.60 3.64 -10.66
C PRO A 11 -21.53 4.71 -10.46
N ASP A 12 -21.81 5.97 -10.81
CA ASP A 12 -20.88 7.09 -10.70
C ASP A 12 -20.50 7.41 -9.24
N ILE A 13 -21.42 7.13 -8.31
CA ILE A 13 -21.22 7.36 -6.87
C ILE A 13 -20.60 6.12 -6.23
N LYS A 14 -21.16 4.95 -6.52
CA LYS A 14 -20.69 3.68 -5.96
C LYS A 14 -19.27 3.32 -6.41
N ASN A 15 -18.94 3.57 -7.68
CA ASN A 15 -17.67 3.21 -8.29
C ASN A 15 -16.75 4.43 -8.48
N TYR A 16 -16.97 5.49 -7.69
CA TYR A 16 -16.20 6.73 -7.80
C TYR A 16 -14.69 6.48 -7.70
N TYR A 17 -14.27 5.64 -6.74
CA TYR A 17 -12.88 5.23 -6.62
C TYR A 17 -12.64 3.87 -7.31
N PRO A 18 -11.52 3.73 -8.03
CA PRO A 18 -11.11 2.42 -8.52
C PRO A 18 -10.72 1.51 -7.36
N ARG A 19 -10.71 0.20 -7.66
CA ARG A 19 -10.34 -0.86 -6.72
C ARG A 19 -8.82 -0.93 -6.51
N HIS A 20 -8.28 0.11 -5.87
CA HIS A 20 -6.84 0.30 -5.67
C HIS A 20 -6.16 -0.85 -4.91
N VAL A 21 -6.87 -1.52 -3.99
CA VAL A 21 -6.35 -2.69 -3.27
C VAL A 21 -6.09 -3.85 -4.23
N GLU A 22 -7.05 -4.14 -5.12
CA GLU A 22 -6.93 -5.22 -6.12
C GLU A 22 -5.76 -4.93 -7.08
N ILE A 23 -5.67 -3.69 -7.57
CA ILE A 23 -4.59 -3.25 -8.47
C ILE A 23 -3.23 -3.36 -7.77
N HIS A 24 -3.12 -2.89 -6.53
CA HIS A 24 -1.86 -2.95 -5.77
C HIS A 24 -1.42 -4.40 -5.54
N VAL A 25 -2.34 -5.28 -5.15
CA VAL A 25 -2.04 -6.70 -4.94
C VAL A 25 -1.63 -7.38 -6.25
N LEU A 26 -2.32 -7.09 -7.34
CA LEU A 26 -1.99 -7.61 -8.67
C LEU A 26 -0.56 -7.25 -9.07
N MET A 27 -0.22 -5.95 -9.02
CA MET A 27 1.11 -5.48 -9.43
C MET A 27 2.23 -6.02 -8.54
N ARG A 28 1.97 -6.13 -7.23
CA ARG A 28 2.90 -6.77 -6.30
C ARG A 28 3.15 -8.23 -6.64
N ASN A 29 2.10 -8.98 -6.99
CA ASN A 29 2.24 -10.38 -7.37
C ASN A 29 3.00 -10.53 -8.70
N LEU A 30 2.72 -9.68 -9.69
CA LEU A 30 3.48 -9.65 -10.94
C LEU A 30 4.96 -9.36 -10.71
N ARG A 31 5.29 -8.46 -9.78
CA ARG A 31 6.68 -8.21 -9.36
C ARG A 31 7.32 -9.47 -8.78
N ASN A 32 6.62 -10.15 -7.86
CA ASN A 32 7.13 -11.37 -7.23
C ASN A 32 7.34 -12.51 -8.25
N TYR A 33 6.54 -12.57 -9.31
CA TYR A 33 6.73 -13.51 -10.41
C TYR A 33 7.83 -13.09 -11.40
N GLY A 34 8.40 -11.90 -11.27
CA GLY A 34 9.39 -11.36 -12.21
C GLY A 34 8.77 -10.84 -13.52
N LEU A 35 7.44 -10.71 -13.59
CA LEU A 35 6.70 -10.25 -14.77
C LEU A 35 6.57 -8.72 -14.82
N PHE A 36 6.81 -8.04 -13.70
CA PHE A 36 6.73 -6.59 -13.57
C PHE A 36 7.91 -6.05 -12.77
N ARG A 37 8.47 -4.92 -13.19
CA ARG A 37 9.52 -4.22 -12.46
C ARG A 37 8.96 -2.95 -11.83
N ASP A 38 8.94 -2.91 -10.50
CA ASP A 38 8.52 -1.74 -9.72
C ASP A 38 9.74 -0.97 -9.20
N GLU A 39 10.25 -0.03 -10.01
CA GLU A 39 11.44 0.75 -9.68
C GLU A 39 11.27 1.60 -8.41
N HIS A 40 10.04 2.05 -8.15
CA HIS A 40 9.73 2.83 -6.96
C HIS A 40 9.81 1.97 -5.69
N GLN A 41 9.35 0.72 -5.77
CA GLN A 41 9.48 -0.22 -4.67
C GLN A 41 10.94 -0.66 -4.47
N ASP A 42 11.69 -0.91 -5.55
CA ASP A 42 13.12 -1.23 -5.50
C ASP A 42 13.92 -0.11 -4.80
N PHE A 43 13.63 1.15 -5.13
CA PHE A 43 14.27 2.30 -4.48
C PHE A 43 13.99 2.37 -2.97
N LYS A 44 12.73 2.15 -2.56
CA LYS A 44 12.39 2.14 -1.13
C LYS A 44 13.08 1.02 -0.37
N GLU A 45 13.19 -0.16 -0.97
CA GLU A 45 13.86 -1.32 -0.38
C GLU A 45 15.34 -1.03 -0.17
N GLU A 46 16.03 -0.46 -1.17
CA GLU A 46 17.45 -0.12 -1.03
C GLU A 46 17.70 0.96 0.02
N ILE A 47 16.86 2.00 0.07
CA ILE A 47 16.96 3.03 1.12
C ILE A 47 16.71 2.44 2.51
N THR A 48 15.81 1.45 2.62
CA THR A 48 15.51 0.77 3.88
C THR A 48 16.71 -0.06 4.32
N ARG A 49 17.33 -0.83 3.41
CA ARG A 49 18.57 -1.58 3.64
C ARG A 49 19.69 -0.69 4.18
N LEU A 50 19.93 0.45 3.53
CA LEU A 50 20.95 1.42 3.98
C LEU A 50 20.64 2.03 5.35
N ARG A 51 19.35 2.27 5.67
CA ARG A 51 18.94 2.76 6.99
C ARG A 51 19.19 1.74 8.09
N GLU A 52 18.94 0.46 7.82
CA GLU A 52 19.21 -0.65 8.74
C GLU A 52 20.71 -0.79 9.01
N LEU A 53 21.55 -0.75 7.97
CA LEU A 53 23.01 -0.77 8.10
C LEU A 53 23.56 0.40 8.94
N ARG A 54 22.91 1.56 8.89
CA ARG A 54 23.25 2.73 9.72
C ARG A 54 22.73 2.61 11.17
N GLY A 55 22.04 1.52 11.53
CA GLY A 55 21.39 1.36 12.83
C GLY A 55 20.15 2.25 13.02
N LYS A 56 19.64 2.86 11.95
CA LYS A 56 18.40 3.66 11.94
C LYS A 56 17.22 2.88 11.36
N GLY A 57 17.25 1.56 11.53
CA GLY A 57 16.16 0.66 11.16
C GLY A 57 14.89 0.92 11.99
N LYS A 58 13.76 0.39 11.52
CA LYS A 58 12.50 0.50 12.26
C LYS A 58 12.62 -0.30 13.57
N PRO A 59 12.30 0.29 14.74
CA PRO A 59 12.32 -0.45 16.00
C PRO A 59 11.28 -1.57 15.96
N LYS A 60 11.51 -2.65 16.71
CA LYS A 60 10.51 -3.70 16.90
C LYS A 60 9.26 -3.09 17.56
N LYS A 61 8.10 -3.64 17.22
CA LYS A 61 6.83 -3.19 17.79
C LYS A 61 6.89 -3.36 19.31
N GLY A 62 6.66 -2.27 20.06
CA GLY A 62 6.75 -2.28 21.52
C GLY A 62 8.09 -1.80 22.09
N GLU A 63 9.18 -1.82 21.33
CA GLU A 63 10.52 -1.37 21.75
C GLU A 63 10.81 0.10 21.37
N GLY A 64 9.74 0.89 21.22
CA GLY A 64 9.85 2.29 20.87
C GLY A 64 10.55 3.10 21.96
N LYS A 65 10.92 4.35 21.65
CA LYS A 65 11.58 5.23 22.64
C LYS A 65 10.85 5.35 23.99
N ARG A 66 9.52 5.16 23.99
CA ARG A 66 8.66 5.21 25.18
C ARG A 66 8.77 3.97 26.09
N SER A 67 9.23 2.82 25.60
CA SER A 67 9.34 1.58 26.38
C SER A 67 10.67 1.44 27.13
N LYS A 68 11.59 2.39 26.92
CA LYS A 68 12.90 2.44 27.60
C LYS A 68 12.88 3.33 28.86
N LYS A 69 11.73 3.92 29.18
CA LYS A 69 11.45 4.62 30.44
C LYS A 69 10.91 3.61 31.42
#